data_AF-B3H0N6-F1
#
_entry.id   AF-B3H0N6-F1
#
_cell.length_a   1.000
_cell.length_b   1.000
_cell.length_c   1.000
_cell.angle_alpha   90.00
_cell.angle_beta   90.00
_cell.angle_gamma   90.00
#
_symmetry.space_group_name_H-M   'P 1'
#
loop_
_entity.id
_entity.type
_entity.pdbx_description
1 polymer ?
#
loop_
_entity_poly.entity_id
_entity_poly.type
_entity_poly.pdbx_seq_one_letter_code
_entity_poly.pdbx_strand_id
1 'polypeptide(L)'
;MERSLKGACIAEFIGTGLIIFFGVGCVAAAQLAGATFGLWEISIMWGVGVALAVYTTAGVSGAHLNPAVTVALWKFACFDGKKVLPYIISQFLGAFAAAALVYFR
;
A
#
# COMPACT_ATOMS: atom_id res chain seq x y z
N MET A 1 18.98 -14.10 2.97
CA MET A 1 19.07 -13.96 1.49
C MET A 1 18.84 -12.50 1.16
N GLU A 2 19.84 -11.77 0.66
CA GLU A 2 19.62 -10.41 0.15
C GLU A 2 18.60 -10.48 -0.99
N ARG A 3 17.37 -10.00 -0.75
CA ARG A 3 16.37 -9.86 -1.80
C ARG A 3 16.67 -8.59 -2.59
N SER A 4 16.62 -8.70 -3.92
CA SER A 4 16.91 -7.60 -4.84
C SER A 4 16.07 -6.36 -4.52
N LEU A 5 16.73 -5.19 -4.45
CA LEU A 5 16.07 -3.89 -4.22
C LEU A 5 14.95 -3.64 -5.25
N LYS A 6 15.16 -4.05 -6.50
CA LYS A 6 14.15 -3.94 -7.56
C LYS A 6 12.89 -4.73 -7.21
N GLY A 7 13.04 -5.96 -6.72
CA GLY A 7 11.91 -6.80 -6.30
C GLY A 7 11.16 -6.20 -5.13
N ALA A 8 11.88 -5.67 -4.14
CA ALA A 8 11.28 -4.98 -3.00
C ALA A 8 10.51 -3.71 -3.43
N CYS A 9 11.07 -2.90 -4.33
CA CYS A 9 10.40 -1.71 -4.85
C CYS A 9 9.11 -2.06 -5.63
N ILE A 10 9.13 -3.12 -6.44
CA ILE A 10 7.93 -3.62 -7.13
C ILE A 10 6.88 -4.08 -6.11
N ALA A 11 7.30 -4.80 -5.07
CA ALA A 11 6.40 -5.25 -4.01
C ALA A 11 5.78 -4.07 -3.25
N GLU A 12 6.55 -3.05 -2.88
CA GLU A 12 6.04 -1.84 -2.24
C GLU A 12 5.06 -1.06 -3.13
N PHE A 13 5.34 -0.97 -4.44
CA PHE A 13 4.44 -0.37 -5.42
C PHE A 13 3.10 -1.12 -5.49
N ILE A 14 3.15 -2.45 -5.67
CA ILE A 14 1.95 -3.29 -5.78
C ILE A 14 1.16 -3.28 -4.46
N GLY A 15 1.83 -3.46 -3.33
CA GLY A 15 1.17 -3.51 -2.02
C GLY A 15 0.50 -2.18 -1.66
N THR A 16 1.18 -1.06 -1.86
CA THR A 16 0.56 0.25 -1.60
C THR A 16 -0.58 0.53 -2.58
N GLY A 17 -0.41 0.11 -3.85
CA GLY A 17 -1.47 0.16 -4.84
C GLY A 17 -2.71 -0.65 -4.45
N LEU A 18 -2.56 -1.85 -3.89
CA LEU A 18 -3.68 -2.67 -3.41
C LEU A 18 -4.44 -1.99 -2.26
N ILE A 19 -3.73 -1.38 -1.31
CA ILE A 19 -4.36 -0.63 -0.21
C ILE A 19 -5.24 0.48 -0.77
N ILE A 20 -4.69 1.28 -1.69
CA ILE A 20 -5.42 2.40 -2.29
C ILE A 20 -6.55 1.93 -3.20
N PHE A 21 -6.35 0.87 -3.96
CA PHE A 21 -7.37 0.33 -4.86
C PHE A 21 -8.63 -0.10 -4.08
N PHE A 22 -8.47 -0.90 -3.01
CA PHE A 22 -9.61 -1.32 -2.20
C PHE A 22 -10.18 -0.19 -1.35
N GLY A 23 -9.31 0.60 -0.71
CA GLY A 23 -9.73 1.66 0.21
C GLY A 23 -10.42 2.83 -0.50
N VAL A 24 -9.80 3.36 -1.57
CA VAL A 24 -10.41 4.45 -2.36
C VAL A 24 -11.58 3.91 -3.18
N GLY A 25 -11.49 2.68 -3.69
CA GLY A 25 -12.58 2.04 -4.44
C GLY A 25 -13.88 1.92 -3.64
N CYS A 26 -13.80 1.51 -2.36
CA CYS A 26 -15.01 1.41 -1.53
C CYS A 26 -15.60 2.78 -1.18
N VAL A 27 -14.76 3.80 -0.98
CA VAL A 27 -15.21 5.18 -0.78
C VAL A 27 -15.85 5.74 -2.05
N ALA A 28 -15.26 5.49 -3.22
CA ALA A 28 -15.84 5.87 -4.50
C ALA A 28 -17.20 5.18 -4.73
N ALA A 29 -17.32 3.90 -4.40
CA ALA A 29 -18.60 3.19 -4.47
C ALA A 29 -19.67 3.82 -3.56
N ALA A 30 -19.30 4.21 -2.34
CA ALA A 30 -20.21 4.88 -1.41
C ALA A 30 -20.65 6.27 -1.89
N GLN A 31 -19.71 7.07 -2.39
CA GLN A 31 -19.95 8.48 -2.71
C GLN A 31 -20.49 8.70 -4.13
N LEU A 32 -20.12 7.85 -5.09
CA LEU A 32 -20.39 8.06 -6.51
C LEU A 32 -21.30 7.00 -7.13
N ALA A 33 -21.30 5.77 -6.60
CA ALA A 33 -22.05 4.64 -7.17
C ALA A 33 -23.32 4.25 -6.38
N GLY A 34 -23.65 5.00 -5.32
CA GLY A 34 -24.88 4.79 -4.54
C GLY A 34 -24.84 3.58 -3.59
N ALA A 35 -23.65 3.04 -3.28
CA ALA A 35 -23.53 1.98 -2.30
C ALA A 35 -23.73 2.52 -0.86
N THR A 36 -24.54 1.84 -0.06
CA THR A 36 -24.75 2.22 1.35
C THR A 36 -23.74 1.52 2.24
N PHE A 37 -22.68 2.23 2.62
CA PHE A 37 -21.70 1.75 3.60
C PHE A 37 -21.65 2.67 4.81
N GLY A 38 -21.68 2.09 6.00
CA GLY A 38 -21.41 2.80 7.25
C GLY A 38 -19.90 2.89 7.52
N LEU A 39 -19.56 3.53 8.65
CA LEU A 39 -18.17 3.70 9.07
C LEU A 39 -17.47 2.35 9.28
N TRP A 40 -18.18 1.36 9.83
CA TRP A 40 -17.64 0.03 10.08
C TRP A 40 -17.27 -0.68 8.77
N GLU A 41 -18.18 -0.69 7.80
CA GLU A 41 -18.00 -1.35 6.51
C GLU A 41 -16.81 -0.75 5.75
N ILE A 42 -16.70 0.58 5.71
CA ILE A 42 -15.55 1.25 5.10
C ILE A 42 -14.27 0.86 5.84
N SER A 43 -14.25 0.95 7.17
CA SER A 43 -13.06 0.66 7.98
C SER A 43 -12.56 -0.78 7.80
N ILE A 44 -13.46 -1.76 7.78
CA ILE A 44 -13.07 -3.17 7.59
C ILE A 44 -12.57 -3.44 6.16
N MET A 45 -13.12 -2.79 5.14
CA MET A 45 -12.62 -2.91 3.76
C MET A 45 -11.19 -2.37 3.62
N TRP A 46 -10.88 -1.24 4.26
CA TRP A 46 -9.50 -0.74 4.34
C TRP A 46 -8.58 -1.72 5.07
N GLY A 47 -9.01 -2.24 6.24
CA GLY A 47 -8.24 -3.20 7.03
C GLY A 47 -7.93 -4.48 6.27
N VAL A 48 -8.93 -5.06 5.58
CA VAL A 48 -8.74 -6.24 4.73
C VAL A 48 -7.84 -5.93 3.53
N GLY A 49 -7.98 -4.75 2.91
CA GLY A 49 -7.08 -4.30 1.84
C GLY A 49 -5.62 -4.24 2.28
N VAL A 50 -5.35 -3.71 3.48
CA VAL A 50 -4.01 -3.72 4.09
C VAL A 50 -3.53 -5.14 4.35
N ALA A 51 -4.35 -6.01 4.94
CA ALA A 51 -3.96 -7.40 5.21
C ALA A 51 -3.59 -8.16 3.92
N LEU A 52 -4.39 -8.02 2.86
CA LEU A 52 -4.10 -8.61 1.56
C LEU A 52 -2.79 -8.08 0.99
N ALA A 53 -2.55 -6.77 1.07
CA ALA A 53 -1.32 -6.18 0.59
C ALA A 53 -0.09 -6.72 1.35
N VAL A 54 -0.20 -6.87 2.67
CA VAL A 54 0.84 -7.47 3.52
C VAL A 54 1.10 -8.92 3.14
N TYR A 55 0.06 -9.77 3.08
CA TYR A 55 0.24 -11.18 2.69
C TYR A 55 0.87 -11.34 1.30
N THR A 56 0.53 -10.44 0.37
CA THR A 56 1.09 -10.44 -0.99
C THR A 56 2.57 -10.08 -1.03
N THR A 57 3.02 -9.15 -0.16
CA THR A 57 4.31 -8.46 -0.36
C THR A 57 5.33 -8.67 0.76
N ALA A 58 4.92 -9.15 1.94
CA ALA A 58 5.79 -9.37 3.09
C ALA A 58 6.93 -10.34 2.77
N GLY A 59 6.63 -11.36 1.97
CA GLY A 59 7.61 -12.31 1.44
C GLY A 59 8.60 -11.73 0.44
N VAL A 60 8.60 -10.44 0.15
CA VAL A 60 9.56 -9.79 -0.75
C VAL A 60 10.19 -8.54 -0.12
N SER A 61 9.39 -7.55 0.26
CA SER A 61 9.87 -6.25 0.76
C SER A 61 9.87 -6.11 2.28
N GLY A 62 9.17 -7.00 3.00
CA GLY A 62 8.79 -6.79 4.39
C GLY A 62 7.47 -6.02 4.57
N ALA A 63 6.80 -5.66 3.46
CA ALA A 63 5.51 -4.98 3.43
C ALA A 63 5.45 -3.72 4.31
N HIS A 64 6.29 -2.72 4.02
CA HIS A 64 6.21 -1.45 4.74
C HIS A 64 4.95 -0.70 4.34
N LEU A 65 4.73 -0.59 3.02
CA LEU A 65 3.55 -0.04 2.35
C LEU A 65 3.14 1.37 2.82
N ASN A 66 4.07 2.06 3.48
CA ASN A 66 3.86 3.32 4.16
C ASN A 66 5.21 4.02 4.40
N PRO A 67 5.37 5.29 4.01
CA PRO A 67 6.59 6.05 4.25
C PRO A 67 6.95 6.17 5.74
N ALA A 68 5.96 6.37 6.61
CA ALA A 68 6.18 6.49 8.05
C ALA A 68 6.69 5.17 8.65
N VAL A 69 6.13 4.03 8.22
CA VAL A 69 6.61 2.70 8.62
C VAL A 69 8.04 2.48 8.14
N THR A 70 8.35 2.87 6.91
CA THR A 70 9.71 2.76 6.35
C THR A 70 10.74 3.57 7.15
N VAL A 71 10.39 4.81 7.51
CA VAL A 71 11.25 5.66 8.34
C VAL A 71 11.38 5.11 9.76
N ALA A 72 10.30 4.62 10.36
CA ALA A 72 10.33 4.02 11.69
C ALA A 72 11.24 2.78 11.72
N LEU A 73 11.12 1.89 10.75
CA LEU A 73 11.98 0.70 10.66
C LEU A 73 13.44 1.05 10.38
N TRP A 74 13.70 2.12 9.61
CA TRP A 74 15.06 2.63 9.44
C TRP A 74 15.68 3.12 10.75
N LYS A 75 14.90 3.86 11.55
CA LYS A 75 15.40 4.44 12.81
C LYS A 75 15.48 3.45 13.95
N PHE A 76 14.55 2.50 14.02
CA PHE A 76 14.34 1.69 15.22
C PHE A 76 14.44 0.18 15.00
N ALA A 77 14.52 -0.30 13.76
CA ALA A 77 14.53 -1.74 13.44
C ALA A 77 15.65 -2.13 12.44
N CYS A 78 16.75 -1.37 12.41
CA CYS A 78 17.94 -1.65 11.59
C CYS A 78 17.67 -1.86 10.09
N PHE A 79 16.60 -1.24 9.56
CA PHE A 79 16.35 -1.27 8.12
C PHE A 79 17.40 -0.43 7.37
N ASP A 80 17.86 -0.93 6.21
CA ASP A 80 18.91 -0.27 5.43
C ASP A 80 18.45 1.11 4.91
N GLY A 81 19.12 2.16 5.38
CA GLY A 81 18.85 3.54 5.00
C GLY A 81 18.92 3.81 3.50
N LYS A 82 19.73 3.05 2.75
CA LYS A 82 19.82 3.18 1.28
C LYS A 82 18.53 2.77 0.57
N LYS A 83 17.67 2.00 1.22
CA LYS A 83 16.39 1.51 0.67
C LYS A 83 15.20 2.42 0.99
N VAL A 84 15.36 3.35 1.94
CA VAL A 84 14.27 4.23 2.40
C VAL A 84 13.67 5.05 1.27
N LEU A 85 14.50 5.82 0.56
CA LEU A 85 14.01 6.68 -0.53
C LEU A 85 13.40 5.85 -1.69
N PRO A 86 14.04 4.76 -2.17
CA PRO A 86 13.42 3.87 -3.16
C PRO A 86 12.05 3.33 -2.73
N TYR A 87 11.92 2.85 -1.48
CA TYR A 87 10.64 2.35 -0.95
C TYR A 87 9.56 3.43 -0.96
N ILE A 88 9.89 4.64 -0.48
CA ILE A 88 8.96 5.76 -0.42
C ILE A 88 8.47 6.13 -1.82
N ILE A 89 9.39 6.27 -2.79
CA ILE A 89 9.02 6.56 -4.19
C ILE A 89 8.10 5.47 -4.75
N SER A 90 8.42 4.19 -4.50
CA SER A 90 7.56 3.07 -4.94
C SER A 90 6.17 3.11 -4.31
N GLN A 91 6.06 3.40 -3.01
CA GLN A 91 4.78 3.54 -2.32
C GLN A 91 3.94 4.67 -2.90
N PHE A 92 4.54 5.86 -3.11
CA PHE A 92 3.84 7.00 -3.72
C PHE A 92 3.37 6.72 -5.15
N LEU A 93 4.23 6.14 -5.98
CA LEU A 93 3.85 5.78 -7.36
C LEU A 93 2.76 4.70 -7.39
N GLY A 94 2.82 3.72 -6.48
CA GLY A 94 1.80 2.67 -6.34
C GLY A 94 0.45 3.24 -5.95
N ALA A 95 0.43 4.12 -4.95
CA ALA A 95 -0.77 4.84 -4.52
C ALA A 95 -1.35 5.69 -5.65
N PHE A 96 -0.51 6.48 -6.34
CA PHE A 96 -0.94 7.34 -7.44
C PHE A 96 -1.53 6.53 -8.61
N ALA A 97 -0.86 5.46 -9.02
CA ALA A 97 -1.34 4.61 -10.11
C ALA A 97 -2.66 3.91 -9.76
N ALA A 98 -2.81 3.44 -8.53
CA ALA A 98 -4.05 2.83 -8.06
C ALA A 98 -5.22 3.84 -7.98
N ALA A 99 -4.96 5.06 -7.50
CA ALA A 99 -5.97 6.11 -7.50
C ALA A 99 -6.41 6.48 -8.93
N ALA A 100 -5.46 6.58 -9.87
CA ALA A 100 -5.77 6.79 -11.29
C ALA A 100 -6.59 5.62 -11.86
N LEU A 101 -6.24 4.37 -11.52
CA LEU A 101 -6.99 3.19 -11.95
C LEU A 101 -8.43 3.20 -11.42
N VAL A 102 -8.65 3.56 -10.15
CA VAL A 102 -9.99 3.70 -9.57
C VAL A 102 -10.76 4.82 -10.26
N TYR A 103 -10.13 5.94 -10.59
CA TYR A 103 -10.82 7.05 -11.25
C TYR A 103 -11.31 6.69 -12.67
N PHE A 104 -10.53 5.90 -13.43
CA PHE A 104 -10.89 5.51 -14.79
C PHE A 104 -11.77 4.25 -14.87
N ARG A 105 -12.26 3.73 -13.74
CA ARG A 105 -13.11 2.54 -13.66
C ARG A 105 -14.39 2.83 -12.92
#